data_AF-A0A7S2GYW5-F1
#
_entry.id   AF-A0A7S2GYW5-F1
#
_cell.length_a   1.000
_cell.length_b   1.000
_cell.length_c   1.000
_cell.angle_alpha   90.00
_cell.angle_beta   90.00
_cell.angle_gamma   90.00
#
_symmetry.space_group_name_H-M   'P 1'
#
loop_
_entity.id
_entity.type
_entity.pdbx_description
1 polymer ?
#
loop_
_entity_poly.entity_id
_entity_poly.type
_entity_poly.pdbx_seq_one_letter_code
_entity_poly.pdbx_strand_id
1 'polypeptide(L)'
;KIDLRARKAFYSYEVRTSDNVKLLLDGTIFWQISDVRKMINMTSDPEGDVWARSRSTLIQAVSNVTLSDFMNRFNDIVMNAFSAHSADSFYSSRGITMSSMELSRYTCVDEHTRRVLQEIIRETTNRINRLQKQRSDNEVRQERLVAEIHLEQNRTSLIETKALNTKLLAETRGATDGGQVATGISSFIDGLGSSLPNVTERMTLYRLHETLQAAKTDTVQLSSGNASLYIAPREMDLRLQMPHAVQEL
;
A
#
# COMPACT_ATOMS: atom_id res chain seq x y z
N LYS A 1 11.58 -51.25 40.01
CA LYS A 1 11.54 -51.00 38.55
C LYS A 1 11.92 -49.53 38.36
N ILE A 2 13.02 -49.23 37.67
CA ILE A 2 13.51 -47.86 37.49
C ILE A 2 12.68 -47.19 36.38
N ASP A 3 12.27 -45.94 36.60
CA ASP A 3 11.49 -45.17 35.63
C ASP A 3 12.41 -44.61 34.54
N LEU A 4 12.06 -44.87 33.28
CA LEU A 4 12.79 -44.44 32.08
C LEU A 4 12.14 -43.24 31.39
N ARG A 5 11.01 -42.75 31.92
CA ARG A 5 10.30 -41.61 31.35
C ARG A 5 11.06 -40.31 31.57
N ALA A 6 10.72 -39.30 30.76
CA ALA A 6 11.23 -37.95 30.95
C ALA A 6 10.85 -37.39 32.33
N ARG A 7 11.87 -36.93 33.04
CA ARG A 7 11.81 -36.28 34.35
C ARG A 7 12.10 -34.80 34.19
N LYS A 8 11.59 -34.02 35.13
CA LYS A 8 11.81 -32.58 35.23
C LYS A 8 12.55 -32.28 36.52
N ALA A 9 13.59 -31.48 36.45
CA ALA A 9 14.29 -30.93 37.61
C ALA A 9 14.20 -29.41 37.56
N PHE A 10 13.69 -28.80 38.63
CA PHE A 10 13.64 -27.35 38.76
C PHE A 10 14.96 -26.84 39.33
N TYR A 11 15.41 -25.69 38.85
CA TYR A 11 16.58 -25.01 39.40
C TYR A 11 16.27 -23.56 39.69
N SER A 12 16.85 -23.06 40.78
CA SER A 12 16.89 -21.65 41.15
C SER A 12 18.26 -21.38 41.75
N TYR A 13 19.06 -20.50 41.14
CA TYR A 13 20.37 -20.12 41.68
C TYR A 13 20.83 -18.72 41.25
N GLU A 14 21.71 -18.13 42.05
CA GLU A 14 22.37 -16.87 41.74
C GLU A 14 23.57 -17.10 40.80
N VAL A 15 23.65 -16.27 39.77
CA VAL A 15 24.75 -16.19 38.82
C VAL A 15 25.19 -14.73 38.67
N ARG A 16 26.41 -14.54 38.17
CA ARG A 16 26.97 -13.23 37.91
C ARG A 16 27.42 -13.14 36.46
N THR A 17 27.04 -12.05 35.80
CA THR A 17 27.46 -11.70 34.44
C THR A 17 28.88 -11.09 34.44
N SER A 18 29.48 -10.95 33.26
CA SER A 18 30.83 -10.38 33.10
C SER A 18 30.95 -8.93 33.60
N ASP A 19 29.87 -8.16 33.54
CA ASP A 19 29.74 -6.79 34.06
C ASP A 19 29.34 -6.76 35.55
N ASN A 20 29.54 -7.87 36.27
CA ASN A 20 29.35 -8.00 37.73
C ASN A 20 27.90 -7.80 38.20
N VAL A 21 26.91 -8.03 37.34
CA VAL A 21 25.49 -7.99 37.73
C VAL A 21 25.06 -9.35 38.27
N LYS A 22 24.44 -9.34 39.45
CA LYS A 22 23.89 -10.54 40.10
C LYS A 22 22.46 -10.81 39.59
N LEU A 23 22.27 -12.00 39.04
CA LEU A 23 21.00 -12.49 38.54
C LEU A 23 20.58 -13.75 39.29
N LEU A 24 19.32 -13.83 39.67
CA LEU A 24 18.66 -15.06 40.09
C LEU A 24 18.01 -15.68 38.87
N LEU A 25 18.40 -16.90 38.52
CA LEU A 25 17.86 -17.65 37.39
C LEU A 25 17.00 -18.79 37.86
N ASP A 26 15.78 -18.87 37.33
CA ASP A 26 14.83 -19.95 37.58
C ASP A 26 14.50 -20.67 36.27
N GLY A 27 14.47 -21.99 36.30
CA GLY A 27 14.09 -22.76 35.12
C GLY A 27 13.89 -24.24 35.37
N THR A 28 13.74 -24.97 34.26
CA THR A 28 13.46 -26.40 34.26
C THR A 28 14.42 -27.14 33.35
N ILE A 29 14.94 -28.26 33.83
CA ILE A 29 15.79 -29.18 33.10
C ILE A 29 14.99 -30.45 32.81
N PHE A 30 14.92 -30.85 31.55
CA PHE A 30 14.21 -32.05 31.11
C PHE A 30 15.22 -33.14 30.76
N TRP A 31 15.18 -34.25 31.48
CA TRP A 31 16.17 -35.32 31.36
C TRP A 31 15.51 -36.70 31.50
N GLN A 32 16.18 -37.75 31.03
CA GLN A 32 15.68 -39.12 31.16
C GLN A 32 16.82 -40.12 31.32
N ILE A 33 16.52 -41.26 31.93
CA ILE A 33 17.46 -42.37 32.05
C ILE A 33 17.34 -43.21 30.76
N SER A 34 18.46 -43.33 30.05
CA SER A 34 18.57 -44.13 28.83
C SER A 34 19.13 -45.53 29.09
N ASP A 35 20.10 -45.65 30.00
CA ASP A 35 20.76 -46.93 30.34
C ASP A 35 20.89 -47.09 31.85
N VAL A 36 20.06 -47.98 32.39
CA VAL A 36 19.99 -48.28 33.83
C VAL A 36 21.27 -48.94 34.34
N ARG A 37 21.93 -49.77 33.54
CA ARG A 37 23.15 -50.48 34.00
C ARG A 37 24.29 -49.50 34.15
N LYS A 38 24.46 -48.59 33.19
CA LYS A 38 25.46 -47.52 33.28
C LYS A 38 25.17 -46.59 34.45
N MET A 39 23.92 -46.21 34.66
CA MET A 39 23.54 -45.36 35.78
C MET A 39 23.95 -46.00 37.12
N ILE A 40 23.53 -47.24 37.39
CA ILE A 40 23.82 -47.94 38.66
C ILE A 40 25.33 -48.07 38.91
N ASN A 41 26.12 -48.30 37.87
CA ASN A 41 27.56 -48.47 37.99
C ASN A 41 28.32 -47.15 38.19
N MET A 42 27.78 -46.02 37.72
CA MET A 42 28.52 -44.77 37.57
C MET A 42 28.03 -43.65 38.50
N THR A 43 26.77 -43.68 38.92
CA THR A 43 26.21 -42.65 39.81
C THR A 43 25.11 -43.19 40.71
N SER A 44 25.13 -42.79 41.98
CA SER A 44 24.07 -43.07 42.94
C SER A 44 22.95 -42.02 42.91
N ASP A 45 23.20 -40.84 42.32
CA ASP A 45 22.26 -39.72 42.25
C ASP A 45 22.29 -39.05 40.85
N PRO A 46 21.54 -39.61 39.88
CA PRO A 46 21.49 -39.06 38.52
C PRO A 46 20.86 -37.66 38.46
N GLU A 47 19.95 -37.33 39.40
CA GLU A 47 19.28 -36.04 39.44
C GLU A 47 20.24 -34.94 39.92
N GLY A 48 20.98 -35.21 41.00
CA GLY A 48 22.04 -34.34 41.50
C GLY A 48 23.14 -34.09 40.47
N ASP A 49 23.58 -35.14 39.75
CA ASP A 49 24.57 -35.00 38.67
C ASP A 49 24.09 -34.10 37.53
N VAL A 50 22.82 -34.27 37.11
CA VAL A 50 22.20 -33.41 36.09
C VAL A 50 22.13 -31.97 36.58
N TRP A 51 21.67 -31.76 37.81
CA TRP A 51 21.56 -30.42 38.39
C TRP A 51 22.93 -29.73 38.50
N ALA A 52 23.93 -30.40 39.07
CA ALA A 52 25.26 -29.85 39.31
C ALA A 52 25.97 -29.50 38.00
N ARG A 53 25.93 -30.40 37.00
CA ARG A 53 26.56 -30.15 35.70
C ARG A 53 25.87 -29.01 34.96
N SER A 54 24.54 -29.03 34.88
CA SER A 54 23.76 -27.99 34.18
C SER A 54 23.96 -26.61 34.82
N ARG A 55 24.02 -26.56 36.16
CA ARG A 55 24.32 -25.34 36.91
C ARG A 55 25.71 -24.79 36.55
N SER A 56 26.75 -25.62 36.60
CA SER A 56 28.10 -25.16 36.29
C SER A 56 28.23 -24.64 34.85
N THR A 57 27.64 -25.35 33.88
CA THR A 57 27.64 -24.96 32.47
C THR A 57 26.95 -23.61 32.24
N LEU A 58 25.78 -23.41 32.85
CA LEU A 58 25.04 -22.16 32.66
C LEU A 58 25.69 -21.00 33.41
N ILE A 59 26.28 -21.24 34.60
CA ILE A 59 27.09 -20.23 35.29
C ILE A 59 28.26 -19.78 34.40
N GLN A 60 29.00 -20.72 33.81
CA GLN A 60 30.10 -20.39 32.91
C GLN A 60 29.64 -19.60 31.68
N ALA A 61 28.52 -19.98 31.07
CA ALA A 61 27.98 -19.28 29.92
C ALA A 61 27.56 -17.84 30.25
N VAL A 62 26.86 -17.64 31.38
CA VAL A 62 26.38 -16.32 31.80
C VAL A 62 27.53 -15.43 32.30
N SER A 63 28.54 -15.98 32.96
CA SER A 63 29.70 -15.22 33.42
C SER A 63 30.57 -14.66 32.27
N ASN A 64 30.42 -15.19 31.06
CA ASN A 64 31.15 -14.72 29.87
C ASN A 64 30.39 -13.66 29.05
N VAL A 65 29.17 -13.30 29.43
CA VAL A 65 28.34 -12.32 28.69
C VAL A 65 28.00 -11.12 29.56
N THR A 66 27.73 -9.97 28.94
CA THR A 66 27.21 -8.80 29.65
C THR A 66 25.73 -8.97 29.96
N LEU A 67 25.18 -8.19 30.88
CA LEU A 67 23.74 -8.19 31.14
C LEU A 67 22.95 -7.87 29.85
N SER A 68 23.40 -6.89 29.07
CA SER A 68 22.71 -6.47 27.85
C SER A 68 22.66 -7.60 26.81
N ASP A 69 23.78 -8.30 26.60
CA ASP A 69 23.85 -9.43 25.68
C ASP A 69 23.00 -10.59 26.17
N PHE A 70 23.02 -10.86 27.47
CA PHE A 70 22.17 -11.87 28.08
C PHE A 70 20.69 -11.58 27.82
N MET A 71 20.22 -10.35 28.06
CA MET A 71 18.82 -9.96 27.86
C MET A 71 18.34 -10.14 26.42
N ASN A 72 19.20 -9.81 25.44
CA ASN A 72 18.84 -9.89 24.03
C ASN A 72 18.93 -11.31 23.46
N ARG A 73 19.80 -12.16 24.03
CA ARG A 73 20.19 -13.45 23.44
C ARG A 73 20.13 -14.62 24.43
N PHE A 74 19.35 -14.52 25.50
CA PHE A 74 19.35 -15.53 26.56
C PHE A 74 19.02 -16.94 26.03
N ASN A 75 18.06 -17.07 25.11
CA ASN A 75 17.71 -18.36 24.50
C ASN A 75 18.92 -18.96 23.77
N ASP A 76 19.60 -18.17 22.94
CA ASP A 76 20.79 -18.62 22.21
C ASP A 76 21.93 -18.99 23.16
N ILE A 77 22.14 -18.22 24.22
CA ILE A 77 23.21 -18.47 25.20
C ILE A 77 22.95 -19.78 25.93
N VAL A 78 21.73 -20.03 26.39
CA VAL A 78 21.36 -21.28 27.08
C VAL A 78 21.45 -22.47 26.11
N MET A 79 20.94 -22.34 24.87
CA MET A 79 21.04 -23.40 23.87
C MET A 79 22.49 -23.71 23.49
N ASN A 80 23.33 -22.69 23.27
CA ASN A 80 24.75 -22.89 22.93
C ASN A 80 25.52 -23.51 24.10
N ALA A 81 25.27 -23.06 25.32
CA ALA A 81 25.88 -23.64 26.52
C ALA A 81 25.52 -25.11 26.67
N PHE A 82 24.25 -25.44 26.42
CA PHE A 82 23.74 -26.79 26.40
C PHE A 82 24.38 -27.63 25.30
N SER A 83 24.32 -27.20 24.04
CA SER A 83 24.90 -27.94 22.89
C SER A 83 26.40 -28.18 23.05
N ALA A 84 27.15 -27.19 23.54
CA ALA A 84 28.59 -27.34 23.79
C ALA A 84 28.91 -28.43 24.82
N HIS A 85 28.02 -28.66 25.79
CA HIS A 85 28.21 -29.64 26.87
C HIS A 85 27.41 -30.94 26.66
N SER A 86 26.39 -30.96 25.81
CA SER A 86 25.72 -32.20 25.37
C SER A 86 26.63 -33.05 24.48
N ALA A 87 27.62 -32.43 23.82
CA ALA A 87 28.68 -33.13 23.10
C ALA A 87 29.69 -33.83 24.03
N ASP A 88 29.69 -33.49 25.33
CA ASP A 88 30.54 -34.13 26.32
C ASP A 88 29.98 -35.49 26.74
N SER A 89 30.88 -36.46 26.94
CA SER A 89 30.58 -37.84 27.33
C SER A 89 30.02 -37.97 28.76
N PHE A 90 29.89 -36.87 29.50
CA PHE A 90 29.46 -36.85 30.90
C PHE A 90 28.09 -37.52 31.12
N TYR A 91 27.09 -37.16 30.32
CA TYR A 91 25.72 -37.71 30.47
C TYR A 91 25.61 -39.13 29.91
N SER A 92 26.23 -39.39 28.76
CA SER A 92 26.19 -40.70 28.10
C SER A 92 26.94 -41.78 28.88
N SER A 93 28.04 -41.45 29.56
CA SER A 93 28.78 -42.35 30.45
C SER A 93 27.98 -42.76 31.68
N ARG A 94 27.07 -41.89 32.17
CA ARG A 94 26.14 -42.14 33.28
C ARG A 94 24.80 -42.75 32.85
N GLY A 95 24.62 -43.02 31.56
CA GLY A 95 23.36 -43.54 31.02
C GLY A 95 22.20 -42.53 31.05
N ILE A 96 22.49 -41.23 31.11
CA ILE A 96 21.51 -40.15 31.16
C ILE A 96 21.44 -39.47 29.79
N THR A 97 20.24 -39.10 29.36
CA THR A 97 20.02 -38.27 28.17
C THR A 97 19.34 -36.98 28.57
N MET A 98 19.91 -35.87 28.13
CA MET A 98 19.35 -34.54 28.32
C MET A 98 18.46 -34.18 27.14
N SER A 99 17.20 -33.81 27.40
CA SER A 99 16.24 -33.42 26.36
C SER A 99 16.28 -31.92 26.06
N SER A 100 16.12 -31.09 27.09
CA SER A 100 16.16 -29.63 26.96
C SER A 100 16.40 -28.96 28.31
N MET A 101 16.84 -27.71 28.25
CA MET A 101 16.96 -26.83 29.40
C MET A 101 16.27 -25.51 29.06
N GLU A 102 15.32 -25.12 29.91
CA GLU A 102 14.54 -23.91 29.72
C GLU A 102 14.80 -22.95 30.87
N LEU A 103 15.02 -21.68 30.54
CA LEU A 103 15.04 -20.59 31.50
C LEU A 103 13.63 -20.00 31.56
N SER A 104 12.95 -20.13 32.70
CA SER A 104 11.58 -19.65 32.87
C SER A 104 11.55 -18.21 33.34
N ARG A 105 12.50 -17.81 34.19
CA ARG A 105 12.56 -16.46 34.76
C ARG A 105 14.00 -16.09 35.09
N TYR A 106 14.31 -14.80 34.97
CA TYR A 106 15.48 -14.20 35.58
C TYR A 106 15.07 -12.95 36.34
N THR A 107 15.75 -12.66 37.45
CA THR A 107 15.53 -11.45 38.25
C THR A 107 16.88 -10.88 38.68
N CYS A 108 17.06 -9.55 38.60
CA CYS A 108 18.22 -8.92 39.22
C CYS A 108 18.10 -8.97 40.74
N VAL A 109 19.19 -9.35 41.40
CA VAL A 109 19.26 -9.37 42.89
C VAL A 109 19.27 -7.94 43.43
N ASP A 110 19.88 -7.01 42.70
CA ASP A 110 19.92 -5.60 43.08
C ASP A 110 18.62 -4.86 42.70
N GLU A 111 18.02 -4.19 43.68
CA GLU A 111 16.74 -3.50 43.54
C GLU A 111 16.81 -2.26 42.64
N HIS A 112 17.95 -1.57 42.62
CA HIS A 112 18.15 -0.43 41.75
C HIS A 112 18.23 -0.87 40.29
N THR A 113 19.08 -1.85 40.00
CA THR A 113 19.24 -2.45 38.66
C THR A 113 17.94 -3.07 38.16
N ARG A 114 17.16 -3.73 39.04
CA ARG A 114 15.84 -4.27 38.72
C ARG A 114 14.87 -3.19 38.24
N ARG A 115 14.84 -2.02 38.91
CA ARG A 115 14.00 -0.88 38.52
C ARG A 115 14.42 -0.32 37.17
N VAL A 116 15.71 -0.09 36.98
CA VAL A 116 16.26 0.41 35.70
C VAL A 116 15.94 -0.55 34.55
N LEU A 117 16.09 -1.85 34.74
CA LEU A 117 15.70 -2.85 33.73
C LEU A 117 14.22 -2.79 33.39
N GLN A 118 13.35 -2.67 34.40
CA GLN A 118 11.92 -2.56 34.16
C GLN A 118 11.55 -1.28 33.40
N GLU A 119 12.29 -0.20 33.63
CA GLU A 119 12.17 1.05 32.87
C GLU A 119 12.62 0.88 31.41
N ILE A 120 13.78 0.24 31.17
CA ILE A 120 14.27 -0.07 29.82
C ILE A 120 13.27 -0.95 29.05
N ILE A 121 12.68 -1.95 29.69
CA ILE A 121 11.66 -2.82 29.08
C ILE A 121 10.41 -2.00 28.70
N ARG A 122 9.96 -1.11 29.60
CA ARG A 122 8.82 -0.22 29.33
C ARG A 122 9.10 0.73 28.19
N GLU A 123 10.28 1.36 28.17
CA GLU A 123 10.69 2.27 27.11
C GLU A 123 10.80 1.55 25.77
N THR A 124 11.41 0.38 25.73
CA THR A 124 11.53 -0.44 24.51
C THR A 124 10.16 -0.83 23.98
N THR A 125 9.24 -1.26 24.86
CA THR A 125 7.84 -1.56 24.49
C THR A 125 7.15 -0.32 23.91
N ASN A 126 7.29 0.82 24.57
CA ASN A 126 6.75 2.09 24.09
C ASN A 126 7.33 2.49 22.73
N ARG A 127 8.64 2.28 22.52
CA ARG A 127 9.31 2.54 21.24
C ARG A 127 8.77 1.63 20.13
N ILE A 128 8.61 0.33 20.40
CA ILE A 128 8.04 -0.63 19.44
C ILE A 128 6.61 -0.21 19.08
N ASN A 129 5.78 0.11 20.06
CA ASN A 129 4.41 0.58 19.82
C ASN A 129 4.38 1.86 18.97
N ARG A 130 5.27 2.82 19.23
CA ARG A 130 5.41 4.04 18.42
C ARG A 130 5.84 3.72 16.99
N LEU A 131 6.81 2.83 16.80
CA LEU A 131 7.27 2.41 15.48
C LEU A 131 6.17 1.67 14.70
N GLN A 132 5.42 0.79 15.35
CA GLN A 132 4.32 0.07 14.72
C GLN A 132 3.19 1.02 14.32
N LYS A 133 2.86 2.01 15.17
CA LYS A 133 1.91 3.06 14.82
C LYS A 133 2.39 3.86 13.60
N GLN A 134 3.65 4.29 13.59
CA GLN A 134 4.22 5.02 12.47
C GLN A 134 4.21 4.21 11.16
N ARG A 135 4.50 2.90 11.24
CA ARG A 135 4.40 2.00 10.07
C ARG A 135 2.97 1.92 9.56
N SER A 136 1.99 1.72 10.44
CA SER A 136 0.57 1.71 10.07
C SER A 136 0.14 3.03 9.43
N ASP A 137 0.57 4.18 9.97
CA ASP A 137 0.25 5.49 9.41
C ASP A 137 0.87 5.67 8.02
N ASN A 138 2.10 5.18 7.82
CA ASN A 138 2.77 5.21 6.52
C ASN A 138 2.12 4.28 5.50
N GLU A 139 1.69 3.08 5.90
CA GLU A 139 0.96 2.14 5.04
C GLU A 139 -0.37 2.75 4.56
N VAL A 140 -1.14 3.38 5.46
CA VAL A 140 -2.38 4.07 5.09
C VAL A 140 -2.11 5.21 4.10
N ARG A 141 -1.04 5.99 4.32
CA ARG A 141 -0.66 7.06 3.38
C ARG A 141 -0.22 6.52 2.02
N GLN A 142 0.53 5.42 2.01
CA GLN A 142 0.98 4.78 0.79
C GLN A 142 -0.22 4.27 -0.02
N GLU A 143 -1.15 3.56 0.63
CA GLU A 143 -2.35 3.05 -0.03
C GLU A 143 -3.21 4.18 -0.60
N ARG A 144 -3.35 5.29 0.15
CA ARG A 144 -4.04 6.48 -0.32
C ARG A 144 -3.39 7.07 -1.57
N LEU A 145 -2.06 7.20 -1.59
CA LEU A 145 -1.34 7.72 -2.76
C LEU A 145 -1.50 6.79 -3.98
N VAL A 146 -1.46 5.48 -3.78
CA VAL A 146 -1.71 4.49 -4.85
C VAL A 146 -3.13 4.64 -5.41
N ALA A 147 -4.13 4.79 -4.54
CA ALA A 147 -5.50 5.03 -4.96
C ALA A 147 -5.66 6.35 -5.74
N GLU A 148 -4.99 7.43 -5.30
CA GLU A 148 -4.99 8.73 -5.99
C GLU A 148 -4.32 8.62 -7.37
N ILE A 149 -3.19 7.91 -7.50
CA ILE A 149 -2.53 7.66 -8.80
C ILE A 149 -3.46 6.90 -9.74
N HIS A 150 -4.11 5.84 -9.27
CA HIS A 150 -5.06 5.07 -10.08
C HIS A 150 -6.25 5.92 -10.52
N LEU A 151 -6.77 6.78 -9.64
CA LEU A 151 -7.84 7.70 -9.98
C LEU A 151 -7.42 8.67 -11.10
N GLU A 152 -6.21 9.22 -11.02
CA GLU A 152 -5.70 10.15 -12.06
C GLU A 152 -5.42 9.45 -13.40
N GLN A 153 -4.93 8.20 -13.38
CA GLN A 153 -4.80 7.40 -14.60
C GLN A 153 -6.17 7.17 -15.26
N ASN A 154 -7.18 6.80 -14.47
CA ASN A 154 -8.55 6.60 -14.96
C ASN A 154 -9.15 7.91 -15.50
N ARG A 155 -8.88 9.05 -14.85
CA ARG A 155 -9.30 10.38 -15.34
C ARG A 155 -8.68 10.68 -16.70
N THR A 156 -7.38 10.42 -16.85
CA THR A 156 -6.67 10.62 -18.12
C THR A 156 -7.32 9.81 -19.24
N SER A 157 -7.55 8.50 -19.01
CA SER A 157 -8.21 7.62 -19.98
C SER A 157 -9.64 8.07 -20.33
N LEU A 158 -10.40 8.56 -19.35
CA LEU A 158 -11.74 9.10 -19.59
C LEU A 158 -11.70 10.36 -20.47
N ILE A 159 -10.74 11.26 -20.24
CA ILE A 159 -10.57 12.48 -21.02
C ILE A 159 -10.18 12.14 -22.46
N GLU A 160 -9.24 11.23 -22.67
CA GLU A 160 -8.84 10.75 -24.00
C GLU A 160 -10.02 10.15 -24.76
N THR A 161 -10.80 9.30 -24.10
CA THR A 161 -12.01 8.69 -24.69
C THR A 161 -13.05 9.74 -25.06
N LYS A 162 -13.28 10.73 -24.18
CA LYS A 162 -14.21 11.83 -24.47
C LYS A 162 -13.73 12.67 -25.64
N ALA A 163 -12.44 13.02 -25.68
CA ALA A 163 -11.86 13.79 -26.78
C ALA A 163 -12.00 13.05 -28.11
N LEU A 164 -11.73 11.74 -28.12
CA LEU A 164 -11.89 10.90 -29.31
C LEU A 164 -13.35 10.82 -29.76
N ASN A 165 -14.28 10.64 -28.83
CA ASN A 165 -15.71 10.65 -29.13
C ASN A 165 -16.18 12.00 -29.67
N THR A 166 -15.73 13.12 -29.09
CA THR A 166 -16.05 14.47 -29.59
C THR A 166 -15.51 14.68 -31.00
N LYS A 167 -14.28 14.22 -31.28
CA LYS A 167 -13.70 14.27 -32.62
C LYS A 167 -14.51 13.45 -33.62
N LEU A 168 -14.86 12.21 -33.28
CA LEU A 168 -15.65 11.33 -34.15
C LEU A 168 -17.05 11.91 -34.41
N LEU A 169 -17.69 12.50 -33.41
CA LEU A 169 -18.97 13.18 -33.56
C LEU A 169 -18.86 14.40 -34.49
N ALA A 170 -17.78 15.17 -34.39
CA ALA A 170 -17.54 16.31 -35.28
C ALA A 170 -17.28 15.86 -36.73
N GLU A 171 -16.48 14.81 -36.93
CA GLU A 171 -16.19 14.24 -38.26
C GLU A 171 -17.44 13.65 -38.91
N THR A 172 -18.23 12.87 -38.17
CA THR A 172 -19.48 12.28 -38.68
C THR A 172 -20.52 13.35 -39.00
N ARG A 173 -20.64 14.38 -38.18
CA ARG A 173 -21.51 15.52 -38.45
C ARG A 173 -21.05 16.28 -39.70
N GLY A 174 -19.77 16.61 -39.80
CA GLY A 174 -19.21 17.28 -40.98
C GLY A 174 -19.36 16.46 -42.27
N ALA A 175 -19.18 15.14 -42.20
CA ALA A 175 -19.40 14.24 -43.33
C ALA A 175 -20.88 14.14 -43.72
N THR A 176 -21.79 14.12 -42.74
CA THR A 176 -23.24 14.08 -42.99
C THR A 176 -23.72 15.38 -43.60
N ASP A 177 -23.35 16.53 -43.02
CA ASP A 177 -23.73 17.85 -43.51
C ASP A 177 -23.14 18.09 -44.91
N GLY A 178 -21.85 17.77 -45.12
CA GLY A 178 -21.21 17.85 -46.43
C GLY A 178 -21.82 16.90 -47.47
N GLY A 179 -22.18 15.68 -47.06
CA GLY A 179 -22.86 14.70 -47.91
C GLY A 179 -24.27 15.14 -48.30
N GLN A 180 -25.02 15.74 -47.37
CA GLN A 180 -26.35 16.31 -47.66
C GLN A 180 -26.25 17.45 -48.66
N VAL A 181 -25.30 18.38 -48.48
CA VAL A 181 -25.06 19.48 -49.43
C VAL A 181 -24.66 18.94 -50.80
N ALA A 182 -23.71 18.00 -50.88
CA ALA A 182 -23.29 17.41 -52.14
C ALA A 182 -24.43 16.66 -52.86
N THR A 183 -25.24 15.91 -52.12
CA THR A 183 -26.42 15.20 -52.65
C THR A 183 -27.49 16.18 -53.13
N GLY A 184 -27.71 17.28 -52.39
CA GLY A 184 -28.62 18.36 -52.78
C GLY A 184 -28.17 19.05 -54.07
N ILE A 185 -26.87 19.37 -54.19
CA ILE A 185 -26.29 19.95 -55.40
C ILE A 185 -26.47 18.99 -56.58
N SER A 186 -26.12 17.71 -56.42
CA SER A 186 -26.28 16.72 -57.50
C SER A 186 -27.73 16.61 -57.93
N SER A 187 -28.65 16.45 -56.97
CA SER A 187 -30.09 16.32 -57.26
C SER A 187 -30.65 17.54 -57.99
N PHE A 188 -30.21 18.75 -57.63
CA PHE A 188 -30.62 19.99 -58.30
C PHE A 188 -30.07 20.07 -59.73
N ILE A 189 -28.78 19.80 -59.92
CA ILE A 189 -28.14 19.85 -61.25
C ILE A 189 -28.71 18.75 -62.17
N ASP A 190 -28.88 17.53 -61.66
CA ASP A 190 -29.42 16.39 -62.42
C ASP A 190 -30.90 16.60 -62.78
N GLY A 191 -31.69 17.19 -61.87
CA GLY A 191 -33.10 17.53 -62.13
C GLY A 191 -33.28 18.58 -63.22
N LEU A 192 -32.32 19.50 -63.39
CA LEU A 192 -32.27 20.45 -64.50
C LEU A 192 -31.71 19.83 -65.80
N GLY A 193 -31.29 18.57 -65.73
CA GLY A 193 -30.74 17.76 -66.82
C GLY A 193 -31.55 17.79 -68.11
N SER A 194 -32.87 17.68 -67.97
CA SER A 194 -33.84 17.59 -69.06
C SER A 194 -34.17 18.94 -69.71
N SER A 195 -34.08 20.03 -68.96
CA SER A 195 -34.50 21.37 -69.39
C SER A 195 -33.34 22.24 -69.89
N LEU A 196 -32.13 22.02 -69.38
CA LEU A 196 -30.92 22.77 -69.74
C LEU A 196 -29.76 21.79 -69.93
N PRO A 197 -29.29 21.51 -71.16
CA PRO A 197 -28.19 20.57 -71.41
C PRO A 197 -26.83 21.07 -70.90
N ASN A 198 -26.64 22.40 -70.86
CA ASN A 198 -25.36 23.02 -70.53
C ASN A 198 -25.09 23.00 -69.00
N VAL A 199 -24.05 22.27 -68.60
CA VAL A 199 -23.61 22.14 -67.19
C VAL A 199 -23.28 23.50 -66.56
N THR A 200 -22.64 24.40 -67.30
CA THR A 200 -22.20 25.69 -66.78
C THR A 200 -23.38 26.59 -66.41
N GLU A 201 -24.46 26.56 -67.20
CA GLU A 201 -25.69 27.33 -66.93
C GLU A 201 -26.51 26.74 -65.78
N ARG A 202 -26.49 25.41 -65.60
CA ARG A 202 -27.11 24.77 -64.42
C ARG A 202 -26.42 25.21 -63.12
N MET A 203 -25.10 25.37 -63.15
CA MET A 203 -24.32 25.80 -61.99
C MET A 203 -24.54 27.28 -61.63
N THR A 204 -24.74 28.16 -62.63
CA THR A 204 -25.06 29.58 -62.37
C THR A 204 -26.46 29.73 -61.78
N LEU A 205 -27.44 28.93 -62.24
CA LEU A 205 -28.79 28.91 -61.66
C LEU A 205 -28.80 28.39 -60.22
N TYR A 206 -28.00 27.37 -59.90
CA TYR A 206 -27.86 26.91 -58.52
C TYR A 206 -27.30 28.01 -57.60
N ARG A 207 -26.24 28.73 -58.04
CA ARG A 207 -25.71 29.87 -57.29
C ARG A 207 -26.75 30.96 -57.06
N LEU A 208 -27.56 31.27 -58.08
CA LEU A 208 -28.64 32.25 -57.97
C LEU A 208 -29.70 31.78 -56.95
N HIS A 209 -30.10 30.51 -57.00
CA HIS A 209 -31.03 29.91 -56.05
C HIS A 209 -30.51 30.00 -54.60
N GLU A 210 -29.25 29.64 -54.36
CA GLU A 210 -28.62 29.76 -53.03
C GLU A 210 -28.60 31.21 -52.53
N THR A 211 -28.24 32.18 -53.39
CA THR A 211 -28.26 33.60 -52.99
C THR A 211 -29.66 34.10 -52.63
N LEU A 212 -30.69 33.65 -53.33
CA LEU A 212 -32.08 34.00 -53.03
C LEU A 212 -32.59 33.33 -51.75
N GLN A 213 -32.18 32.09 -51.48
CA GLN A 213 -32.51 31.40 -50.22
C GLN A 213 -31.82 32.04 -49.01
N ALA A 214 -30.55 32.41 -49.15
CA ALA A 214 -29.84 33.17 -48.13
C ALA A 214 -30.56 34.49 -47.82
N ALA A 215 -30.84 35.30 -48.86
CA ALA A 215 -31.58 36.55 -48.72
C ALA A 215 -32.97 36.35 -48.08
N LYS A 216 -33.68 35.27 -48.41
CA LYS A 216 -34.96 34.93 -47.79
C LYS A 216 -34.81 34.59 -46.31
N THR A 217 -33.79 33.81 -45.95
CA THR A 217 -33.52 33.41 -44.56
C THR A 217 -33.16 34.63 -43.71
N ASP A 218 -32.30 35.49 -44.24
CA ASP A 218 -31.93 36.77 -43.61
C ASP A 218 -33.16 37.66 -43.41
N THR A 219 -34.01 37.77 -44.44
CA THR A 219 -35.25 38.54 -44.35
C THR A 219 -36.20 37.98 -43.27
N VAL A 220 -36.31 36.66 -43.16
CA VAL A 220 -37.12 35.99 -42.13
C VAL A 220 -36.54 36.26 -40.74
N GLN A 221 -35.24 36.09 -40.54
CA GLN A 221 -34.58 36.34 -39.25
C GLN A 221 -34.65 37.81 -38.81
N LEU A 222 -34.56 38.74 -39.76
CA LEU A 222 -34.80 40.17 -39.52
C LEU A 222 -36.26 40.45 -39.16
N SER A 223 -37.21 39.78 -39.82
CA SER A 223 -38.65 39.96 -39.55
C SER A 223 -39.12 39.33 -38.23
N SER A 224 -38.46 38.27 -37.76
CA SER A 224 -38.84 37.53 -36.54
C SER A 224 -38.23 38.11 -35.25
N GLY A 225 -37.48 39.22 -35.33
CA GLY A 225 -37.06 40.02 -34.17
C GLY A 225 -35.89 39.49 -33.32
N ASN A 226 -35.24 38.38 -33.73
CA ASN A 226 -34.07 37.82 -33.01
C ASN A 226 -32.70 38.25 -33.58
N ALA A 227 -32.69 39.06 -34.64
CA ALA A 227 -31.45 39.55 -35.22
C ALA A 227 -30.80 40.60 -34.30
N SER A 228 -29.64 40.27 -33.72
CA SER A 228 -28.84 41.19 -32.90
C SER A 228 -27.78 41.85 -33.79
N LEU A 229 -27.98 43.12 -34.12
CA LEU A 229 -27.04 43.89 -34.93
C LEU A 229 -25.96 44.50 -34.03
N TYR A 230 -24.74 43.95 -34.09
CA TYR A 230 -23.58 44.51 -33.40
C TYR A 230 -22.86 45.52 -34.29
N ILE A 231 -23.08 46.81 -34.05
CA ILE A 231 -22.39 47.92 -34.74
C ILE A 231 -21.28 48.46 -33.84
N ALA A 232 -20.07 48.62 -34.40
CA ALA A 232 -18.99 49.34 -33.73
C ALA A 232 -19.33 50.86 -33.70
N PRO A 233 -19.17 51.57 -32.56
CA PRO A 233 -19.62 52.96 -32.41
C PRO A 233 -19.06 53.98 -33.41
N ARG A 234 -17.99 53.62 -34.13
CA ARG A 234 -17.29 54.49 -35.08
C ARG A 234 -17.92 54.49 -36.47
N GLU A 235 -18.86 53.59 -36.74
CA GLU A 235 -19.45 53.36 -38.07
C GLU A 235 -20.96 53.64 -38.11
N MET A 236 -21.51 54.26 -37.06
CA MET A 236 -22.94 54.50 -36.93
C MET A 236 -23.33 55.89 -37.49
N ASP A 237 -23.78 55.96 -38.75
CA ASP A 237 -24.55 57.10 -39.29
C ASP A 237 -26.00 56.64 -39.55
N LEU A 238 -26.79 56.64 -38.48
CA LEU A 238 -28.17 56.14 -38.49
C LEU A 238 -29.13 57.30 -38.78
N ARG A 239 -29.60 57.41 -40.03
CA ARG A 239 -30.66 58.35 -40.43
C ARG A 239 -31.99 57.63 -40.50
N LEU A 240 -32.80 57.78 -39.44
CA LEU A 240 -34.15 57.24 -39.39
C LEU A 240 -35.14 58.30 -39.89
N GLN A 241 -35.80 58.03 -41.03
CA GLN A 241 -36.85 58.91 -41.54
C GLN A 241 -38.22 58.37 -41.09
N MET A 242 -38.87 59.10 -40.18
CA MET A 242 -40.21 58.77 -39.69
C MET A 242 -41.27 59.33 -40.67
N PRO A 243 -42.22 58.52 -41.16
CA PRO A 243 -43.32 59.01 -41.96
C PRO A 243 -44.22 59.90 -41.09
N HIS A 244 -44.38 61.17 -41.50
CA HIS A 244 -45.29 62.10 -40.85
C HIS A 244 -46.74 61.67 -41.15
N ALA A 245 -47.53 61.43 -40.10
CA ALA A 245 -48.97 61.30 -40.23
C ALA A 245 -49.55 62.67 -40.62
N VAL A 246 -50.20 62.72 -41.78
CA VAL A 246 -50.94 63.89 -42.27
C VAL A 246 -52.13 64.10 -41.32
N GLN A 247 -52.17 65.27 -40.69
CA GLN A 247 -53.25 65.66 -39.80
C GLN A 247 -54.36 66.29 -40.66
N GLU A 248 -55.42 65.54 -40.94
CA GLU A 248 -56.64 66.07 -41.56
C GLU A 248 -57.44 66.88 -40.52
N LEU A 249 -57.90 68.07 -40.96
CA LEU A 249 -58.81 68.99 -40.26
C LEU A 249 -60.26 68.51 -40.31
#